data_AF-A0A7R9WCL2-F1
#
_entry.id   AF-A0A7R9WCL2-F1
#
_cell.length_a   1.000
_cell.length_b   1.000
_cell.length_c   1.000
_cell.angle_alpha   90.00
_cell.angle_beta   90.00
_cell.angle_gamma   90.00
#
_symmetry.space_group_name_H-M   'P 1'
#
loop_
_entity.id
_entity.type
_entity.pdbx_description
1 polymer ?
#
loop_
_entity_poly.entity_id
_entity_poly.type
_entity_poly.pdbx_seq_one_letter_code
_entity_poly.pdbx_strand_id
1 'polypeptide(L)'
;DESSGVDRPDARPLYSKLFNAVLLCVSFGFALHTILNVDAGMTRGWTQQEIAMRVPLDAWTSYESSLAEKPVLTKTVINVVIYLLGDWLSQTVFRGGDVLEFDAARTLRNGFV
;
A
#
# COMPACT_ATOMS: atom_id res chain seq x y z
N ASP A 1 31.19 39.31 -2.01
CA ASP A 1 30.90 38.14 -2.85
C ASP A 1 30.45 36.95 -2.03
N GLU A 2 29.12 36.85 -1.95
CA GLU A 2 28.32 35.63 -1.90
C GLU A 2 28.87 34.42 -1.11
N SER A 3 28.62 34.41 0.21
CA SER A 3 28.79 33.23 1.06
C SER A 3 27.50 32.89 1.81
N SER A 4 26.38 32.78 1.08
CA SER A 4 25.10 32.46 1.70
C SER A 4 24.25 31.58 0.78
N GLY A 5 24.03 30.34 1.22
CA GLY A 5 22.87 29.56 0.82
C GLY A 5 23.08 28.59 -0.34
N VAL A 6 23.95 27.59 -0.17
CA VAL A 6 23.67 26.30 -0.85
C VAL A 6 22.50 25.68 -0.09
N ASP A 7 21.29 26.10 -0.47
CA ASP A 7 20.04 25.49 -0.03
C ASP A 7 20.07 24.06 -0.56
N ARG A 8 20.27 23.08 0.33
CA ARG A 8 20.15 21.67 -0.04
C ARG A 8 18.67 21.43 -0.30
N PRO A 9 18.28 20.90 -1.46
CA PRO A 9 16.88 20.75 -1.81
C PRO A 9 16.17 19.86 -0.77
N ASP A 10 15.24 20.47 -0.04
CA ASP A 10 13.96 19.90 0.40
C ASP A 10 13.97 18.53 1.14
N ALA A 11 14.97 18.27 1.98
CA ALA A 11 14.90 17.15 2.92
C ALA A 11 13.76 17.34 3.94
N ARG A 12 12.69 16.54 3.83
CA ARG A 12 11.56 16.58 4.79
C ARG A 12 12.06 16.37 6.23
N PRO A 13 11.42 17.02 7.23
CA PRO A 13 11.78 16.82 8.64
C PRO A 13 11.77 15.33 9.03
N LEU A 14 12.68 14.92 9.92
CA LEU A 14 12.80 13.52 10.37
C LEU A 14 11.46 12.95 10.88
N TYR A 15 10.66 13.77 11.59
CA TYR A 15 9.34 13.38 12.06
C TYR A 15 8.40 12.98 10.90
N SER A 16 8.43 13.71 9.78
CA SER A 16 7.65 13.38 8.58
C SER A 16 8.12 12.07 7.95
N LYS A 17 9.44 11.84 7.89
CA LYS A 17 9.99 10.57 7.40
C LYS A 17 9.60 9.39 8.30
N LEU A 18 9.62 9.57 9.62
CA LEU A 18 9.18 8.55 10.58
C LEU A 18 7.69 8.26 10.44
N PHE A 19 6.84 9.28 10.32
CA PHE A 19 5.42 9.10 10.08
C PHE A 19 5.17 8.31 8.79
N ASN A 20 5.83 8.69 7.70
CA ASN A 20 5.76 8.00 6.42
C ASN A 20 6.21 6.54 6.52
N ALA A 21 7.30 6.27 7.24
CA ALA A 21 7.79 4.92 7.48
C ALA A 21 6.76 4.07 8.24
N VAL A 22 6.18 4.61 9.33
CA VAL A 22 5.14 3.92 10.11
C VAL A 22 3.91 3.66 9.24
N LEU A 23 3.47 4.64 8.45
CA LEU A 23 2.32 4.50 7.56
C LEU A 23 2.54 3.36 6.54
N LEU A 24 3.71 3.32 5.90
CA LEU A 24 4.06 2.25 4.96
C LEU A 24 4.17 0.90 5.66
N CYS A 25 4.87 0.83 6.79
CA CYS A 25 5.02 -0.42 7.56
C CYS A 25 3.68 -0.99 8.01
N VAL A 26 2.77 -0.15 8.51
CA VAL A 26 1.44 -0.59 8.94
C VAL A 26 0.60 -1.02 7.73
N SER A 27 0.61 -0.25 6.63
CA SER A 27 -0.19 -0.56 5.44
C SER A 27 0.27 -1.85 4.76
N PHE A 28 1.56 -1.97 4.47
CA PHE A 28 2.13 -3.18 3.86
C PHE A 28 2.13 -4.37 4.82
N GLY A 29 2.40 -4.14 6.11
CA GLY A 29 2.34 -5.17 7.14
C GLY A 29 0.93 -5.75 7.28
N PHE A 30 -0.10 -4.91 7.29
CA PHE A 30 -1.50 -5.34 7.32
C PHE A 30 -1.90 -6.09 6.05
N ALA A 31 -1.48 -5.61 4.87
CA ALA A 31 -1.75 -6.29 3.60
C ALA A 31 -1.09 -7.68 3.56
N LEU A 32 0.18 -7.77 3.94
CA LEU A 32 0.91 -9.03 4.00
C LEU A 32 0.29 -9.98 5.03
N HIS A 33 -0.03 -9.48 6.22
CA HIS A 33 -0.73 -10.26 7.24
C HIS A 33 -2.06 -10.81 6.71
N THR A 34 -2.83 -10.00 5.98
CA THR A 34 -4.11 -10.43 5.40
C THR A 34 -3.90 -11.53 4.37
N ILE A 35 -2.98 -11.35 3.41
CA ILE A 35 -2.68 -12.33 2.35
C ILE A 35 -2.20 -13.66 2.94
N LEU A 36 -1.29 -13.62 3.91
CA LEU A 36 -0.74 -14.83 4.51
C LEU A 36 -1.73 -15.56 5.43
N ASN A 37 -2.76 -14.86 5.95
CA ASN A 37 -3.74 -15.44 6.87
C ASN A 37 -5.11 -15.70 6.23
N VAL A 38 -5.30 -15.51 4.91
CA VAL A 38 -6.57 -15.78 4.21
C VAL A 38 -7.14 -17.15 4.60
N ASP A 39 -6.29 -18.18 4.64
CA ASP A 39 -6.71 -19.56 4.92
C ASP A 39 -6.05 -20.17 6.17
N ALA A 40 -5.64 -19.35 7.13
CA ALA A 40 -4.93 -19.81 8.34
C ALA A 40 -5.71 -20.89 9.14
N GLY A 41 -7.04 -20.93 8.99
CA GLY A 41 -7.91 -21.95 9.58
C GLY A 41 -8.30 -23.12 8.67
N MET A 42 -8.18 -22.96 7.34
CA MET A 42 -8.67 -23.95 6.36
C MET A 42 -7.57 -24.85 5.78
N THR A 43 -6.30 -24.42 5.87
CA THR A 43 -5.13 -25.10 5.29
C THR A 43 -4.53 -26.19 6.17
N ARG A 44 -5.19 -26.56 7.28
CA ARG A 44 -4.64 -27.53 8.24
C ARG A 44 -4.54 -28.92 7.60
N GLY A 45 -3.31 -29.38 7.36
CA GLY A 45 -3.02 -30.67 6.73
C GLY A 45 -2.69 -30.60 5.23
N TRP A 46 -2.69 -29.41 4.63
CA TRP A 46 -2.31 -29.22 3.23
C TRP A 46 -0.79 -29.12 3.09
N THR A 47 -0.28 -29.55 1.94
CA THR A 47 1.11 -29.31 1.53
C THR A 47 1.33 -27.86 1.13
N GLN A 48 2.58 -27.38 1.17
CA GLN A 48 2.91 -26.00 0.77
C GLN A 48 2.56 -25.71 -0.69
N GLN A 49 2.65 -26.71 -1.57
CA GLN A 49 2.26 -26.55 -2.97
C GLN A 49 0.74 -26.38 -3.13
N GLU A 50 -0.06 -27.13 -2.35
CA GLU A 50 -1.52 -26.99 -2.35
C GLU A 50 -1.94 -25.61 -1.84
N ILE A 51 -1.31 -25.14 -0.74
CA ILE A 51 -1.55 -23.79 -0.21
C ILE A 51 -1.24 -22.73 -1.27
N ALA A 52 -0.06 -22.80 -1.91
CA ALA A 52 0.35 -21.81 -2.90
C ALA A 52 -0.58 -21.76 -4.13
N MET A 53 -1.17 -22.90 -4.52
CA MET A 53 -2.11 -22.98 -5.64
C MET A 53 -3.53 -22.52 -5.26
N ARG A 54 -3.95 -22.79 -4.01
CA ARG A 54 -5.30 -22.49 -3.50
C ARG A 54 -5.47 -21.04 -3.08
N VAL A 55 -4.48 -20.44 -2.40
CA VAL A 55 -4.58 -19.06 -1.89
C VAL A 55 -4.98 -18.06 -2.99
N PRO A 56 -4.42 -18.09 -4.22
CA PRO A 56 -4.87 -17.21 -5.30
C PRO A 56 -6.31 -17.45 -5.73
N LEU A 57 -6.75 -18.72 -5.76
CA LEU A 57 -8.12 -19.09 -6.15
C LEU A 57 -9.12 -18.63 -5.09
N ASP A 58 -8.84 -18.89 -3.82
CA ASP A 58 -9.71 -18.54 -2.70
C ASP A 58 -9.80 -17.00 -2.54
N ALA A 59 -8.69 -16.28 -2.75
CA ALA A 59 -8.67 -14.83 -2.85
C ALA A 59 -9.54 -14.29 -4.00
N TRP A 60 -9.49 -14.93 -5.17
CA TRP A 60 -10.33 -14.57 -6.32
C TRP A 60 -11.82 -14.78 -6.02
N THR A 61 -12.19 -15.94 -5.46
CA THR A 61 -13.57 -16.23 -5.06
C THR A 61 -14.08 -15.25 -4.00
N SER A 62 -13.26 -14.87 -3.02
CA SER A 62 -13.61 -13.85 -2.04
C SER A 62 -13.84 -12.47 -2.67
N TYR A 63 -13.02 -12.11 -3.67
CA TYR A 63 -13.21 -10.89 -4.45
C TYR A 63 -14.54 -10.92 -5.23
N GLU A 64 -14.82 -12.00 -5.97
CA GLU A 64 -16.07 -12.14 -6.72
C GLU A 64 -17.30 -12.08 -5.83
N SER A 65 -17.26 -12.73 -4.66
CA SER A 65 -18.32 -12.68 -3.67
C SER A 65 -18.55 -11.25 -3.16
N SER A 66 -17.48 -10.51 -2.85
CA SER A 66 -17.55 -9.11 -2.43
C SER A 66 -18.09 -8.20 -3.54
N LEU A 67 -17.72 -8.47 -4.80
CA LEU A 67 -18.20 -7.74 -5.96
C LEU A 67 -19.69 -8.01 -6.22
N ALA A 68 -20.15 -9.23 -6.02
CA ALA A 68 -21.56 -9.60 -6.18
C ALA A 68 -22.44 -9.01 -5.07
N GLU A 69 -21.97 -9.03 -3.81
CA GLU A 69 -22.73 -8.51 -2.66
C GLU A 69 -22.77 -6.98 -2.65
N LYS A 70 -21.61 -6.33 -2.85
CA LYS A 70 -21.45 -4.87 -2.71
C LYS A 70 -20.61 -4.30 -3.86
N PRO A 71 -21.15 -4.26 -5.09
CA PRO A 71 -20.38 -3.91 -6.29
C PRO A 71 -19.78 -2.50 -6.26
N VAL A 72 -20.50 -1.51 -5.74
CA VAL A 72 -20.02 -0.12 -5.67
C VAL A 72 -18.87 -0.02 -4.68
N LEU A 73 -19.05 -0.55 -3.46
CA LEU A 73 -18.04 -0.51 -2.41
C LEU A 73 -16.74 -1.17 -2.87
N THR A 74 -16.83 -2.39 -3.40
CA THR A 74 -15.66 -3.17 -3.84
C THR A 74 -14.88 -2.43 -4.93
N LYS A 75 -15.57 -1.86 -5.93
CA LYS A 75 -14.92 -1.07 -6.99
C LYS A 75 -14.28 0.22 -6.45
N THR A 76 -14.96 0.92 -5.55
CA THR A 76 -14.43 2.14 -4.94
C THR A 76 -13.16 1.84 -4.15
N VAL A 77 -13.14 0.80 -3.32
CA VAL A 77 -11.96 0.40 -2.54
C VAL A 77 -10.78 0.09 -3.46
N ILE A 78 -11.00 -0.64 -4.56
CA ILE A 78 -9.94 -0.93 -5.54
C ILE A 78 -9.39 0.36 -6.15
N ASN A 79 -10.26 1.29 -6.57
CA ASN A 79 -9.83 2.56 -7.13
C ASN A 79 -9.01 3.39 -6.12
N VAL A 80 -9.50 3.49 -4.87
CA VAL A 80 -8.79 4.19 -3.77
C VAL A 80 -7.39 3.61 -3.61
N VAL A 81 -7.26 2.29 -3.51
CA VAL A 81 -5.96 1.62 -3.34
C VAL A 81 -5.03 1.89 -4.52
N ILE A 82 -5.53 1.82 -5.76
CA ILE A 82 -4.74 2.10 -6.96
C ILE A 82 -4.24 3.55 -6.98
N TYR A 83 -5.09 4.52 -6.65
CA TYR A 83 -4.68 5.94 -6.58
C TYR A 83 -3.64 6.20 -5.50
N LEU A 84 -3.82 5.63 -4.30
CA LEU A 84 -2.87 5.76 -3.20
C LEU A 84 -1.49 5.20 -3.58
N LEU A 85 -1.45 4.00 -4.17
CA LEU A 85 -0.21 3.38 -4.61
C LEU A 85 0.43 4.16 -5.77
N GLY A 86 -0.37 4.59 -6.75
CA GLY A 86 0.12 5.34 -7.90
C GLY A 86 0.72 6.69 -7.51
N ASP A 87 0.05 7.43 -6.63
CA ASP A 87 0.54 8.74 -6.17
C ASP A 87 1.78 8.60 -5.27
N TRP A 88 1.85 7.54 -4.45
CA TRP A 88 3.06 7.24 -3.67
C TRP A 88 4.25 6.87 -4.58
N LEU A 89 4.06 5.95 -5.54
CA LEU A 89 5.11 5.54 -6.48
C LEU A 89 5.59 6.70 -7.36
N SER A 90 4.69 7.57 -7.79
CA SER A 90 5.00 8.80 -8.54
C SER A 90 5.89 9.77 -7.77
N GLN A 91 5.66 9.90 -6.46
CA GLN A 91 6.47 10.77 -5.61
C GLN A 91 7.84 10.18 -5.26
N THR A 92 7.97 8.85 -5.24
CA THR A 92 9.14 8.15 -4.72
C THR A 92 9.93 7.49 -5.84
N VAL A 93 9.46 6.32 -6.29
CA VAL A 93 10.15 5.42 -7.23
C VAL A 93 10.41 6.08 -8.58
N PHE A 94 9.42 6.76 -9.15
CA PHE A 94 9.58 7.37 -10.49
C PHE A 94 10.34 8.71 -10.48
N ARG A 95 10.45 9.34 -9.31
CA ARG A 95 11.27 10.56 -9.13
C ARG A 95 12.73 10.24 -8.79
N GLY A 96 13.03 8.99 -8.42
CA GLY A 96 14.37 8.54 -8.02
C GLY A 96 14.78 9.03 -6.61
N GLY A 97 13.81 9.42 -5.78
CA GLY A 97 14.03 9.91 -4.42
C GLY A 97 13.92 8.81 -3.34
N ASP A 98 14.08 9.19 -2.08
CA ASP A 98 13.88 8.30 -0.93
C ASP A 98 12.39 7.87 -0.85
N VAL A 99 12.15 6.58 -0.58
CA VAL A 99 10.80 6.01 -0.43
C VAL A 99 10.00 6.65 0.71
N LEU A 100 10.68 7.33 1.63
CA LEU A 100 10.09 8.06 2.75
C LEU A 100 9.84 9.55 2.45
N GLU A 101 10.22 10.06 1.29
CA GLU A 101 10.10 11.47 0.92
C GLU A 101 8.81 11.80 0.14
N PHE A 102 7.68 11.21 0.54
CA PHE A 102 6.36 11.51 -0.05
C PHE A 102 5.47 12.36 0.86
N ASP A 103 4.48 13.00 0.26
CA ASP A 103 3.45 13.75 0.95
C ASP A 103 2.26 12.86 1.29
N ALA A 104 2.28 12.24 2.47
CA ALA A 104 1.21 11.35 2.90
C ALA A 104 -0.16 12.02 2.95
N ALA A 105 -0.24 13.29 3.36
CA ALA A 105 -1.51 14.02 3.42
C ALA A 105 -2.11 14.22 2.02
N ARG A 106 -1.26 14.61 1.05
CA ARG A 106 -1.67 14.72 -0.36
C ARG A 106 -2.09 13.38 -0.93
N THR A 107 -1.32 12.31 -0.67
CA THR A 107 -1.62 10.97 -1.16
C THR A 107 -2.95 10.47 -0.62
N LEU A 108 -3.16 10.56 0.71
CA LEU A 108 -4.43 10.17 1.32
C LEU A 108 -5.60 10.99 0.75
N ARG A 109 -5.46 12.31 0.64
CA ARG A 109 -6.50 13.15 0.04
C ARG A 109 -6.83 12.72 -1.39
N ASN A 110 -5.82 12.48 -2.23
CA ASN A 110 -6.04 12.06 -3.61
C ASN A 110 -6.70 10.68 -3.72
N GLY A 111 -6.47 9.80 -2.74
CA GLY A 111 -7.10 8.48 -2.71
C GLY A 111 -8.55 8.50 -2.25
N PHE A 112 -8.95 9.45 -1.40
CA PHE A 112 -10.30 9.51 -0.81
C PHE A 112 -11.25 10.53 -1.47
N VAL A 113 -10.77 11.32 -2.43
CA VAL A 113 -11.58 12.22 -3.28
C VAL A 113 -12.19 11.44 -4.43
#